data_AF-A0A7X7DY79-F1
#
_entry.id   AF-A0A7X7DY79-F1
#
_cell.length_a   1.000
_cell.length_b   1.000
_cell.length_c   1.000
_cell.angle_alpha   90.00
_cell.angle_beta   90.00
_cell.angle_gamma   90.00
#
_symmetry.space_group_name_H-M   'P 1'
#
loop_
_entity.id
_entity.type
_entity.pdbx_description
1 polymer ?
#
loop_
_entity_poly.entity_id
_entity_poly.type
_entity_poly.pdbx_seq_one_letter_code
_entity_poly.pdbx_strand_id
1 'polypeptide(L)'
;MAAQASEAMNEAYYRLIVKSQEPELREYYEAREMWIIDQAIREAEARKEGREEGIKETLNEIVLHMNESGISPESIVSITDLSQEEVRKIISDCRSSPRS
;
A
#
# COMPACT_ATOMS: atom_id res chain seq x y z
N MET A 1 -51.14 20.68 13.79
CA MET A 1 -50.34 19.83 12.88
C MET A 1 -48.87 20.21 12.84
N ALA A 2 -48.48 21.47 12.53
CA ALA A 2 -47.06 21.87 12.47
C ALA A 2 -46.28 21.72 13.80
N ALA A 3 -46.88 22.07 14.94
CA ALA A 3 -46.23 21.96 16.26
C ALA A 3 -45.96 20.50 16.69
N GLN A 4 -46.88 19.58 16.37
CA GLN A 4 -46.73 18.14 16.64
C GLN A 4 -45.61 17.52 15.78
N ALA A 5 -45.46 17.98 14.53
CA ALA A 5 -44.37 17.54 13.65
C ALA A 5 -43.00 18.01 14.19
N SER A 6 -42.89 19.22 14.73
CA SER A 6 -41.64 19.70 15.35
C SER A 6 -41.32 18.99 16.66
N GLU A 7 -42.33 18.61 17.44
CA GLU A 7 -42.15 17.88 18.70
C GLU A 7 -41.68 16.44 18.46
N ALA A 8 -42.33 15.72 17.53
CA ALA A 8 -41.90 14.38 17.13
C ALA A 8 -40.49 14.36 16.53
N MET A 9 -40.13 15.41 15.77
CA MET A 9 -38.78 15.56 15.21
C MET A 9 -37.72 15.75 16.30
N ASN A 10 -38.01 16.59 17.29
CA ASN A 10 -37.12 16.81 18.43
C ASN A 10 -36.97 15.53 19.28
N GLU A 11 -38.06 14.81 19.52
CA GLU A 11 -38.02 13.55 20.28
C GLU A 11 -37.20 12.48 19.54
N ALA A 12 -37.37 12.36 18.23
CA ALA A 12 -36.56 11.47 17.40
C ALA A 12 -35.06 11.87 17.45
N TYR A 13 -34.76 13.17 17.41
CA TYR A 13 -33.40 13.69 17.54
C TYR A 13 -32.75 13.34 18.89
N TYR A 14 -33.47 13.55 20.00
CA TYR A 14 -32.96 13.19 21.33
C TYR A 14 -32.77 11.68 21.50
N ARG A 15 -33.69 10.86 20.98
CA ARG A 15 -33.55 9.39 20.99
C ARG A 15 -32.32 8.93 20.20
N LEU A 16 -32.02 9.58 19.08
CA LEU A 16 -30.84 9.30 18.28
C LEU A 16 -29.55 9.68 19.01
N ILE A 17 -29.52 10.83 19.68
CA ILE A 17 -28.39 11.24 20.52
C ILE A 17 -28.15 10.22 21.63
N VAL A 18 -29.20 9.84 22.37
CA VAL A 18 -29.08 8.87 23.47
C VAL A 18 -28.57 7.52 22.95
N LYS A 19 -29.12 7.03 21.82
CA LYS A 19 -28.65 5.79 21.19
C LYS A 19 -27.19 5.86 20.76
N SER A 20 -26.75 6.99 20.19
CA SER A 20 -25.34 7.19 19.83
C SER A 20 -24.39 7.23 21.03
N GLN A 21 -24.92 7.41 22.24
CA GLN A 21 -24.17 7.37 23.50
C GLN A 21 -24.25 6.01 24.21
N GLU A 22 -25.04 5.05 23.70
CA GLU A 22 -25.05 3.69 24.22
C GLU A 22 -23.66 3.05 24.02
N PRO A 23 -23.01 2.53 25.08
CA PRO A 23 -21.63 2.03 25.01
C PRO A 23 -21.42 0.98 23.92
N GLU A 24 -22.32 0.00 23.80
CA GLU A 24 -22.22 -1.08 22.82
C GLU A 24 -22.29 -0.56 21.38
N LEU A 25 -23.17 0.41 21.12
CA LEU A 25 -23.31 0.99 19.79
C LEU A 25 -22.08 1.82 19.42
N ARG A 26 -21.53 2.56 20.39
CA ARG A 26 -20.27 3.30 20.22
C ARG A 26 -19.11 2.36 19.91
N GLU A 27 -18.94 1.30 20.70
CA GLU A 27 -17.88 0.29 20.48
C GLU A 27 -17.98 -0.34 19.08
N TYR A 28 -19.19 -0.65 18.61
CA TYR A 28 -19.40 -1.17 17.26
C TYR A 28 -18.97 -0.16 16.17
N TYR A 29 -19.32 1.12 16.34
CA TYR A 29 -18.91 2.17 15.40
C TYR A 29 -17.41 2.40 15.41
N GLU A 30 -16.78 2.46 16.58
CA GLU A 30 -15.33 2.61 16.72
C GLU A 30 -14.59 1.41 16.11
N ALA A 31 -15.04 0.19 16.37
CA ALA A 31 -14.46 -1.01 15.76
C ALA A 31 -14.56 -1.00 14.23
N ARG A 32 -15.70 -0.56 13.68
CA ARG A 32 -15.90 -0.40 12.24
C ARG A 32 -14.99 0.68 11.66
N GLU A 33 -14.88 1.82 12.32
CA GLU A 33 -14.01 2.92 11.89
C GLU A 33 -12.54 2.48 11.88
N MET A 34 -12.11 1.82 12.95
CA MET A 34 -10.78 1.21 13.04
C MET A 34 -10.53 0.21 11.92
N TRP A 35 -11.51 -0.64 11.61
CA TRP A 35 -11.39 -1.59 10.49
C TRP A 35 -11.24 -0.87 9.15
N ILE A 36 -12.02 0.18 8.89
CA ILE A 36 -11.94 0.96 7.64
C ILE A 36 -10.55 1.61 7.50
N ILE A 37 -10.05 2.22 8.58
CA ILE A 37 -8.73 2.86 8.60
C ILE A 37 -7.64 1.81 8.33
N ASP A 38 -7.72 0.67 9.02
CA ASP A 38 -6.76 -0.42 8.86
C ASP A 38 -6.79 -1.04 7.44
N GLN A 39 -7.96 -1.17 6.81
CA GLN A 39 -8.04 -1.55 5.39
C GLN A 39 -7.35 -0.52 4.50
N ALA A 40 -7.62 0.77 4.71
CA ALA A 40 -7.04 1.84 3.90
C ALA A 40 -5.50 1.90 4.04
N ILE A 41 -4.98 1.68 5.24
CA ILE A 41 -3.53 1.59 5.50
C ILE A 41 -2.96 0.38 4.76
N ARG A 42 -3.55 -0.80 4.91
CA ARG A 42 -3.08 -2.02 4.25
C ARG A 42 -3.05 -1.88 2.72
N GLU A 43 -4.07 -1.30 2.12
CA GLU A 43 -4.10 -1.05 0.68
C GLU A 43 -3.04 -0.03 0.24
N ALA A 44 -2.80 1.01 1.05
CA ALA A 44 -1.78 2.01 0.77
C ALA A 44 -0.36 1.40 0.84
N GLU A 45 -0.09 0.60 1.86
CA GLU A 45 1.17 -0.11 2.05
C GLU A 45 1.40 -1.12 0.93
N ALA A 46 0.42 -1.99 0.63
CA ALA A 46 0.54 -2.97 -0.45
C ALA A 46 0.81 -2.31 -1.81
N ARG A 47 0.19 -1.15 -2.09
CA ARG A 47 0.45 -0.40 -3.33
C ARG A 47 1.86 0.20 -3.36
N LYS A 48 2.37 0.66 -2.20
CA LYS A 48 3.72 1.20 -2.08
C LYS A 48 4.74 0.09 -2.27
N GLU A 49 4.60 -1.02 -1.54
CA GLU A 49 5.46 -2.20 -1.65
C GLU A 49 5.47 -2.74 -3.08
N GLY A 50 4.31 -2.98 -3.69
CA GLY A 50 4.24 -3.48 -5.07
C GLY A 50 4.88 -2.52 -6.09
N ARG A 51 4.87 -1.20 -5.86
CA ARG A 51 5.60 -0.25 -6.71
C ARG A 51 7.11 -0.36 -6.51
N GLU A 52 7.56 -0.43 -5.26
CA GLU A 52 8.98 -0.57 -4.92
C GLU A 52 9.57 -1.89 -5.45
N GLU A 53 8.83 -2.99 -5.30
CA GLU A 53 9.18 -4.30 -5.85
C GLU A 53 9.22 -4.26 -7.38
N GLY A 54 8.19 -3.71 -8.04
CA GLY A 54 8.16 -3.63 -9.50
C GLY A 54 9.30 -2.79 -10.09
N ILE A 55 9.68 -1.69 -9.43
CA ILE A 55 10.85 -0.89 -9.83
C ILE A 55 12.14 -1.72 -9.70
N LYS A 56 12.29 -2.44 -8.59
CA LYS A 56 13.48 -3.25 -8.33
C LYS A 56 13.60 -4.42 -9.31
N GLU A 57 12.51 -5.12 -9.59
CA GLU A 57 12.46 -6.20 -10.58
C GLU A 57 12.82 -5.69 -11.97
N THR A 58 12.21 -4.56 -12.38
CA THR A 58 12.50 -3.94 -13.68
C THR A 58 13.97 -3.53 -13.79
N LEU A 59 14.55 -2.93 -12.74
CA LEU A 59 15.96 -2.57 -12.72
C LEU A 59 16.86 -3.80 -12.84
N ASN A 60 16.54 -4.89 -12.15
CA ASN A 60 17.28 -6.14 -12.24
C ASN A 60 17.26 -6.69 -13.67
N GLU A 61 16.09 -6.74 -14.32
CA GLU A 61 15.95 -7.19 -15.70
C GLU A 61 16.76 -6.32 -16.67
N ILE A 62 16.69 -5.00 -16.52
CA ILE A 62 17.47 -4.06 -17.36
C ILE A 62 18.97 -4.30 -17.19
N VAL A 63 19.47 -4.43 -15.96
CA VAL A 63 20.89 -4.72 -15.68
C VAL A 63 21.33 -6.02 -16.35
N LEU A 64 20.51 -7.07 -16.26
CA LEU A 64 20.79 -8.35 -16.90
C LEU A 64 20.84 -8.24 -18.42
N HIS A 65 19.85 -7.59 -19.03
CA HIS A 65 19.81 -7.36 -20.48
C HIS A 65 20.99 -6.52 -20.97
N MET A 66 21.39 -5.49 -20.21
CA MET A 66 22.57 -4.68 -20.52
C MET A 66 23.85 -5.51 -20.48
N ASN A 67 24.01 -6.34 -19.44
CA ASN A 67 25.18 -7.21 -19.29
C ASN A 67 25.22 -8.30 -20.39
N GLU A 68 24.08 -8.90 -20.74
CA GLU A 68 23.95 -9.84 -21.87
C GLU A 68 24.27 -9.19 -23.22
N SER A 69 23.97 -7.90 -23.37
CA SER A 69 24.31 -7.10 -24.55
C SER A 69 25.79 -6.67 -24.58
N GLY A 70 26.60 -7.06 -23.60
CA GLY A 70 28.04 -6.79 -23.54
C GLY A 70 28.41 -5.40 -22.99
N ILE A 71 27.47 -4.69 -22.37
CA ILE A 71 27.76 -3.42 -21.69
C ILE A 71 28.59 -3.71 -20.43
N SER A 72 29.66 -2.94 -20.20
CA SER A 72 30.52 -3.16 -19.05
C SER A 72 29.81 -2.84 -17.72
N PRO A 73 30.10 -3.57 -16.63
CA PRO A 73 29.50 -3.30 -15.32
C PRO A 73 29.70 -1.86 -14.85
N GLU A 74 30.82 -1.22 -15.19
CA GLU A 74 31.11 0.18 -14.86
C GLU A 74 30.16 1.14 -15.58
N SER A 75 29.80 0.84 -16.83
CA SER A 75 28.84 1.64 -17.59
C SER A 75 27.41 1.40 -17.11
N ILE A 76 27.09 0.19 -16.65
CA ILE A 76 25.77 -0.11 -16.07
C ILE A 76 25.55 0.68 -14.78
N VAL A 77 26.57 0.75 -13.92
CA VAL A 77 26.56 1.58 -12.69
C VAL A 77 26.24 3.03 -13.01
N SER A 78 26.86 3.61 -14.03
CA SER A 78 26.62 5.02 -14.39
C SER A 78 25.27 5.28 -15.04
N ILE A 79 24.65 4.28 -15.67
CA ILE A 79 23.33 4.42 -16.32
C ILE A 79 22.19 4.22 -15.32
N THR A 80 22.37 3.32 -14.35
CA THR A 80 21.30 2.87 -13.44
C THR A 80 21.37 3.51 -12.05
N ASP A 81 22.44 4.28 -11.77
CA ASP A 81 22.77 4.83 -10.45
C ASP A 81 22.86 3.76 -9.33
N LEU A 82 22.99 2.48 -9.70
CA LEU A 82 23.20 1.38 -8.77
C LEU A 82 24.66 1.31 -8.34
N SER A 83 24.91 0.82 -7.13
CA SER A 83 26.28 0.56 -6.69
C SER A 83 26.91 -0.60 -7.47
N GLN A 84 28.25 -0.61 -7.54
CA GLN A 84 28.97 -1.69 -8.20
C GLN A 84 28.72 -3.06 -7.53
N GLU A 85 28.44 -3.07 -6.22
CA GLU A 85 28.08 -4.27 -5.48
C GLU A 85 26.70 -4.79 -5.89
N GLU A 86 25.71 -3.91 -6.02
CA GLU A 86 24.35 -4.28 -6.47
C GLU A 86 24.35 -4.84 -7.88
N VAL A 87 25.03 -4.18 -8.82
CA VAL A 87 25.15 -4.67 -10.20
C VAL A 87 25.78 -6.06 -10.25
N ARG A 88 26.87 -6.27 -9.48
CA ARG A 88 27.53 -7.59 -9.41
C ARG A 88 26.63 -8.65 -8.80
N LYS A 89 25.88 -8.31 -7.76
CA LYS A 89 24.93 -9.20 -7.09
C LYS A 89 23.81 -9.63 -8.04
N ILE A 90 23.21 -8.69 -8.75
CA ILE A 90 22.16 -8.97 -9.75
C ILE A 90 22.68 -9.94 -10.82
N ILE A 91 23.90 -9.68 -11.33
CA ILE A 91 24.53 -10.55 -12.33
C ILE A 91 24.86 -11.94 -11.75
N SER A 92 25.30 -12.04 -10.49
CA SER A 92 25.63 -13.32 -9.85
C SER A 92 24.40 -14.17 -9.55
N ASP A 93 23.32 -13.56 -9.06
CA ASP A 93 22.09 -14.25 -8.67
C ASP A 93 21.44 -14.96 -9.87
N CYS A 94 21.62 -14.42 -11.08
CA CYS A 94 21.13 -15.04 -12.32
C CYS A 94 21.97 -16.25 -12.78
N ARG A 95 23.29 -16.30 -12.49
CA ARG A 95 24.13 -17.47 -12.84
C ARG A 95 23.76 -18.73 -12.05
N SER A 96 23.04 -18.60 -10.94
CA SER A 96 22.57 -19.70 -10.07
C SER A 96 21.17 -20.22 -10.40
N SER A 97 20.42 -19.58 -11.30
CA SER A 97 19.09 -20.06 -11.73
C SER A 97 19.19 -20.55 -13.18
N PRO A 98 19.17 -21.88 -13.43
CA PRO A 98 19.05 -22.37 -14.80
C PRO A 98 17.72 -21.89 -15.35
N ARG A 99 17.75 -21.14 -16.46
CA ARG A 99 16.55 -20.90 -17.28
C ARG A 99 16.04 -22.28 -17.71
N SER A 100 15.00 -22.77 -17.03
CA SER A 100 14.30 -24.02 -17.33
C SER A 100 13.41 -23.89 -18.54
#